data_AF-A0A2V8T3J4-F1
#
_entry.id   AF-A0A2V8T3J4-F1
#
_cell.length_a   1.000
_cell.length_b   1.000
_cell.length_c   1.000
_cell.angle_alpha   90.00
_cell.angle_beta   90.00
_cell.angle_gamma   90.00
#
_symmetry.space_group_name_H-M   'P 1'
#
loop_
_entity.id
_entity.type
_entity.pdbx_description
1 polymer ?
#
loop_
_entity_poly.entity_id
_entity_poly.type
_entity_poly.pdbx_seq_one_letter_code
_entity_poly.pdbx_strand_id
1 'polypeptide(L)'
;MKVFLFVIATLFAFGSTAAAQKSDSIKPPPDSAAAEEVQKWLASSITKYGSYKTRTTSVAISDVRFEGCTIRYTQTQKSGSVSTATMGVTRTINTVKDDIEIDAAIMSKDHIKLLDHIYPELRTIEINLKNSQTTGVGDSRIIELVVKAEAADAIRTALIQSARICALKN
;
A
#
# COMPACT_ATOMS: atom_id res chain seq x y z
N MET A 1 -43.88 17.31 44.30
CA MET A 1 -42.69 18.18 44.30
C MET A 1 -41.51 17.40 43.74
N LYS A 2 -40.82 17.96 42.74
CA LYS A 2 -39.59 17.43 42.16
C LYS A 2 -38.42 17.66 43.13
N VAL A 3 -37.58 16.66 43.36
CA VAL A 3 -36.12 16.86 43.54
C VAL A 3 -35.39 15.66 42.93
N PHE A 4 -34.58 15.95 41.91
CA PHE A 4 -33.58 15.07 41.32
C PHE A 4 -32.40 14.90 42.28
N LEU A 5 -31.79 13.72 42.35
CA LEU A 5 -30.34 13.66 42.57
C LEU A 5 -29.73 12.41 41.94
N PHE A 6 -28.94 12.67 40.90
CA PHE A 6 -27.96 11.80 40.26
C PHE A 6 -26.76 11.60 41.18
N VAL A 7 -26.25 10.37 41.30
CA VAL A 7 -24.83 10.12 41.59
C VAL A 7 -24.35 9.03 40.63
N ILE A 8 -23.55 9.45 39.66
CA ILE A 8 -22.80 8.61 38.73
C ILE A 8 -21.33 8.58 39.20
N ALA A 9 -20.67 7.47 38.89
CA ALA A 9 -19.21 7.23 38.88
C ALA A 9 -18.63 6.81 40.24
N THR A 10 -17.85 5.75 40.34
CA THR A 10 -16.73 5.39 39.46
C THR A 10 -16.41 3.91 39.63
N LEU A 11 -16.39 3.14 38.54
CA LEU A 11 -15.68 1.87 38.51
C LEU A 11 -14.75 1.88 37.30
N PHE A 12 -13.50 1.64 37.63
CA PHE A 12 -12.34 1.60 36.77
C PHE A 12 -12.54 0.62 35.62
N ALA A 13 -12.38 1.10 34.39
CA ALA A 13 -12.00 0.27 33.25
C ALA A 13 -10.73 0.89 32.65
N PHE A 14 -9.58 0.57 33.27
CA PHE A 14 -8.31 0.56 32.54
C PHE A 14 -8.38 -0.62 31.58
N GLY A 15 -8.49 -0.33 30.30
CA GLY A 15 -8.53 -1.34 29.26
C GLY A 15 -8.25 -0.72 27.90
N SER A 16 -6.97 -0.78 27.53
CA SER A 16 -6.50 -0.67 26.14
C SER A 16 -6.49 0.73 25.54
N THR A 17 -5.32 1.34 25.66
CA THR A 17 -4.73 2.27 24.70
C THR A 17 -4.87 1.75 23.27
N ALA A 18 -5.94 2.11 22.57
CA ALA A 18 -5.86 2.28 21.12
C ALA A 18 -5.35 3.70 20.91
N ALA A 19 -4.10 3.81 20.50
CA ALA A 19 -3.55 5.06 20.00
C ALA A 19 -4.54 5.60 18.96
N ALA A 20 -5.27 6.65 19.32
CA ALA A 20 -5.92 7.52 18.37
C ALA A 20 -4.79 8.23 17.62
N GLN A 21 -4.21 7.50 16.66
CA GLN A 21 -3.25 8.00 15.70
C GLN A 21 -3.97 9.12 14.98
N LYS A 22 -3.55 10.34 15.29
CA LYS A 22 -4.02 11.59 14.71
C LYS A 22 -3.69 11.55 13.22
N SER A 23 -4.58 10.96 12.44
CA SER A 23 -4.46 10.86 11.00
C SER A 23 -4.80 12.21 10.39
N ASP A 24 -3.80 12.96 9.95
CA ASP A 24 -3.97 13.71 8.70
C ASP A 24 -4.16 12.65 7.61
N SER A 25 -5.37 12.08 7.57
CA SER A 25 -5.69 10.93 6.73
C SER A 25 -5.65 11.40 5.30
N ILE A 26 -4.70 10.90 4.53
CA ILE A 26 -4.72 11.04 3.08
C ILE A 26 -6.07 10.50 2.61
N LYS A 27 -6.90 11.37 2.05
CA LYS A 27 -8.26 11.00 1.66
C LYS A 27 -8.22 10.31 0.30
N PRO A 28 -8.80 9.10 0.15
CA PRO A 28 -8.97 8.51 -1.16
C PRO A 28 -9.91 9.38 -2.01
N PRO A 29 -9.87 9.23 -3.35
CA PRO A 29 -10.83 9.88 -4.22
C PRO A 29 -12.26 9.44 -3.86
N PRO A 30 -13.26 10.32 -4.02
CA PRO A 30 -14.64 9.98 -3.72
C PRO A 30 -15.11 8.84 -4.62
N ASP A 31 -16.03 7.99 -4.13
CA ASP A 31 -16.55 6.84 -4.91
C ASP A 31 -17.23 7.26 -6.23
N SER A 32 -17.68 8.51 -6.33
CA SER A 32 -18.27 9.11 -7.53
C SER A 32 -17.25 9.75 -8.48
N ALA A 33 -15.95 9.71 -8.15
CA ALA A 33 -14.89 10.28 -8.98
C ALA A 33 -14.84 9.60 -10.35
N ALA A 34 -14.46 10.36 -11.38
CA ALA A 34 -14.24 9.80 -12.70
C ALA A 34 -13.04 8.82 -12.68
N ALA A 35 -13.07 7.82 -13.57
CA ALA A 35 -12.00 6.83 -13.70
C ALA A 35 -10.61 7.48 -13.79
N GLU A 36 -10.48 8.51 -14.61
CA GLU A 36 -9.22 9.24 -14.83
C GLU A 36 -8.74 9.95 -13.57
N GLU A 37 -9.64 10.47 -12.74
CA GLU A 37 -9.29 11.13 -11.48
C GLU A 37 -8.74 10.13 -10.47
N VAL A 38 -9.39 8.96 -10.36
CA VAL A 38 -8.92 7.86 -9.49
C VAL A 38 -7.55 7.38 -9.95
N GLN A 39 -7.36 7.18 -11.26
CA GLN A 39 -6.08 6.75 -11.84
C GLN A 39 -4.97 7.77 -11.61
N LYS A 40 -5.24 9.06 -11.86
CA LYS A 40 -4.26 10.14 -11.64
C LYS A 40 -3.89 10.27 -10.17
N TRP A 41 -4.88 10.16 -9.27
CA TRP A 41 -4.64 10.18 -7.83
C TRP A 41 -3.81 8.98 -7.39
N LEU A 42 -4.11 7.78 -7.90
CA LEU A 42 -3.33 6.56 -7.62
C LEU A 42 -1.89 6.69 -8.11
N ALA A 43 -1.67 7.15 -9.34
CA ALA A 43 -0.32 7.29 -9.89
C ALA A 43 0.54 8.24 -9.03
N SER A 44 -0.02 9.38 -8.65
CA SER A 44 0.62 10.35 -7.77
C SER A 44 0.91 9.76 -6.37
N SER A 45 -0.08 9.07 -5.80
CA SER A 45 0.01 8.50 -4.46
C SER A 45 1.01 7.34 -4.38
N ILE A 46 1.02 6.43 -5.35
CA ILE A 46 1.98 5.33 -5.43
C ILE A 46 3.41 5.89 -5.57
N THR A 47 3.62 6.87 -6.45
CA THR A 47 4.94 7.50 -6.61
C THR A 47 5.44 8.14 -5.31
N LYS A 48 4.57 8.91 -4.64
CA LYS A 48 4.91 9.69 -3.45
C LYS A 48 5.06 8.84 -2.18
N TYR A 49 4.17 7.87 -1.99
CA TYR A 49 4.07 7.10 -0.76
C TYR A 49 4.63 5.67 -0.86
N GLY A 50 4.83 5.14 -2.07
CA GLY A 50 5.50 3.86 -2.31
C GLY A 50 7.03 3.97 -2.38
N SER A 51 7.56 5.18 -2.56
CA SER A 51 9.00 5.43 -2.43
C SER A 51 9.38 5.59 -0.96
N TYR A 52 10.35 4.80 -0.50
CA TYR A 52 10.84 4.85 0.88
C TYR A 52 12.35 4.60 0.98
N LYS A 53 12.95 5.04 2.09
CA LYS A 53 14.37 4.84 2.38
C LYS A 53 14.54 4.49 3.85
N THR A 54 15.13 3.34 4.09
CA THR A 54 15.56 2.87 5.42
C THR A 54 17.08 2.97 5.51
N ARG A 55 17.65 2.50 6.62
CA ARG A 55 19.11 2.47 6.84
C ARG A 55 19.84 1.53 5.87
N THR A 56 19.20 0.44 5.48
CA THR A 56 19.83 -0.66 4.71
C THR A 56 19.24 -0.81 3.31
N THR A 57 18.03 -0.31 3.07
CA THR A 57 17.32 -0.41 1.79
C THR A 57 16.72 0.92 1.37
N SER A 58 16.68 1.20 0.08
CA SER A 58 15.87 2.29 -0.48
C SER A 58 15.11 1.79 -1.69
N VAL A 59 13.82 2.06 -1.74
CA VAL A 59 12.96 1.77 -2.88
C VAL A 59 12.46 3.08 -3.45
N ALA A 60 12.65 3.27 -4.75
CA ALA A 60 12.07 4.37 -5.50
C ALA A 60 11.10 3.81 -6.51
N ILE A 61 9.89 4.36 -6.55
CA ILE A 61 8.90 4.05 -7.58
C ILE A 61 8.87 5.20 -8.57
N SER A 62 9.04 4.89 -9.85
CA SER A 62 9.00 5.86 -10.95
C SER A 62 8.09 5.38 -12.08
N ASP A 63 7.82 6.29 -13.02
CA ASP A 63 7.14 5.98 -14.28
C ASP A 63 5.76 5.32 -14.11
N VAL A 64 5.05 5.68 -13.04
CA VAL A 64 3.70 5.17 -12.77
C VAL A 64 2.72 5.71 -13.82
N ARG A 65 2.20 4.82 -14.65
CA ARG A 65 1.28 5.15 -15.74
C ARG A 65 0.13 4.15 -15.79
N PHE A 66 -1.01 4.63 -16.29
CA PHE A 66 -2.18 3.81 -16.55
C PHE A 66 -2.34 3.64 -18.06
N GLU A 67 -2.37 2.39 -18.51
CA GLU A 67 -2.69 2.00 -19.88
C GLU A 67 -4.05 1.30 -19.85
N GLY A 68 -5.13 2.10 -19.96
CA GLY A 68 -6.50 1.62 -19.78
C GLY A 68 -6.74 1.14 -18.35
N CYS A 69 -6.81 -0.18 -18.17
CA CYS A 69 -6.98 -0.84 -16.88
C CYS A 69 -5.71 -1.49 -16.32
N THR A 70 -4.57 -1.34 -17.01
CA THR A 70 -3.28 -1.83 -16.52
C THR A 70 -2.47 -0.70 -15.91
N ILE A 71 -2.02 -0.89 -14.66
CA ILE A 71 -1.09 -0.01 -13.97
C ILE A 71 0.32 -0.50 -14.23
N ARG A 72 1.18 0.36 -14.76
CA ARG A 72 2.60 0.05 -14.97
C ARG A 72 3.44 0.99 -14.15
N TYR A 73 4.48 0.46 -13.49
CA TYR A 73 5.44 1.27 -12.76
C TYR A 73 6.79 0.58 -12.70
N THR A 74 7.84 1.38 -12.53
CA THR A 74 9.19 0.90 -12.33
C THR A 74 9.55 1.00 -10.85
N GLN A 75 9.98 -0.11 -10.27
CA GLN A 75 10.50 -0.18 -8.91
C GLN A 75 12.01 -0.31 -8.95
N THR A 76 12.73 0.67 -8.40
CA THR A 76 14.19 0.60 -8.21
C THR A 76 14.50 0.38 -6.74
N GLN A 77 14.95 -0.82 -6.39
CA GLN A 77 15.39 -1.17 -5.04
C GLN A 77 16.92 -1.13 -4.96
N LYS A 78 17.45 -0.42 -3.96
CA LYS A 78 18.86 -0.46 -3.60
C LYS A 78 19.00 -1.07 -2.22
N SER A 79 19.81 -2.10 -2.08
CA SER A 79 20.15 -2.72 -0.79
C SER A 79 21.65 -2.62 -0.56
N GLY A 80 22.05 -2.13 0.61
CA GLY A 80 23.46 -2.04 0.99
C GLY A 80 23.81 -3.05 2.08
N SER A 81 24.99 -3.66 1.98
CA SER A 81 25.64 -4.35 3.09
C SER A 81 26.95 -3.65 3.43
N VAL A 82 27.23 -3.53 4.73
CA VAL A 82 28.50 -3.00 5.23
C VAL A 82 29.21 -4.17 5.88
N SER A 83 30.38 -4.53 5.34
CA SER A 83 31.27 -5.52 5.96
C SER A 83 32.53 -4.81 6.45
N THR A 84 32.88 -5.04 7.70
CA THR A 84 34.17 -4.63 8.28
C THR A 84 35.10 -5.82 8.21
N ALA A 85 36.10 -5.75 7.33
CA ALA A 85 37.22 -6.68 7.33
C ALA A 85 38.41 -6.05 8.06
N THR A 86 39.37 -6.88 8.49
CA THR A 86 40.59 -6.47 9.19
C THR A 86 41.43 -5.43 8.43
N MET A 87 41.16 -5.22 7.15
CA MET A 87 41.84 -4.31 6.21
C MET A 87 41.03 -3.04 5.86
N GLY A 88 39.80 -2.87 6.37
CA GLY A 88 38.99 -1.68 6.09
C GLY A 88 37.47 -1.96 6.00
N VAL A 89 36.70 -0.90 5.80
CA VAL A 89 35.24 -0.96 5.62
C VAL A 89 34.92 -1.11 4.14
N THR A 90 34.36 -2.25 3.74
CA THR A 90 33.86 -2.46 2.37
C THR A 90 32.34 -2.31 2.36
N ARG A 91 31.84 -1.39 1.53
CA ARG A 91 30.40 -1.18 1.29
C ARG A 91 30.03 -1.78 -0.06
N THR A 92 29.09 -2.72 -0.05
CA THR A 92 28.51 -3.29 -1.27
C THR A 92 27.10 -2.77 -1.43
N ILE A 93 26.77 -2.24 -2.61
CA ILE A 93 25.43 -1.75 -2.94
C ILE A 93 24.92 -2.56 -4.12
N ASN A 94 23.84 -3.30 -3.90
CA ASN A 94 23.09 -3.97 -4.95
C ASN A 94 21.93 -3.07 -5.37
N THR A 95 21.70 -2.93 -6.67
CA THR A 95 20.54 -2.22 -7.23
C THR A 95 19.78 -3.19 -8.13
N VAL A 96 18.49 -3.33 -7.87
CA VAL A 96 17.54 -4.10 -8.67
C VAL A 96 16.53 -3.11 -9.25
N LYS A 97 16.20 -3.26 -10.53
CA LYS A 97 15.20 -2.46 -11.23
C LYS A 97 14.20 -3.41 -11.86
N ASP A 98 12.97 -3.34 -11.40
CA ASP A 98 11.86 -4.19 -11.83
C ASP A 98 10.77 -3.33 -12.47
N ASP A 99 10.31 -3.74 -13.65
CA ASP A 99 9.14 -3.13 -14.29
C ASP A 99 7.93 -4.00 -13.97
N ILE A 100 6.98 -3.42 -13.23
CA ILE A 100 5.83 -4.11 -12.67
C ILE A 100 4.56 -3.68 -13.41
N GLU A 101 3.75 -4.66 -13.77
CA GLU A 101 2.45 -4.47 -14.41
C GLU A 101 1.35 -5.12 -13.56
N ILE A 102 0.32 -4.34 -13.24
CA ILE A 102 -0.84 -4.76 -12.47
C ILE A 102 -2.08 -4.55 -13.34
N ASP A 103 -2.72 -5.63 -13.76
CA ASP A 103 -4.02 -5.54 -14.43
C ASP A 103 -5.14 -5.38 -13.40
N ALA A 104 -5.76 -4.20 -13.35
CA ALA A 104 -6.83 -3.90 -12.42
C ALA A 104 -8.15 -4.62 -12.75
N ALA A 105 -8.33 -5.11 -13.97
CA ALA A 105 -9.55 -5.83 -14.35
C ALA A 105 -9.66 -7.21 -13.67
N ILE A 106 -8.53 -7.83 -13.37
CA ILE A 106 -8.46 -9.14 -12.69
C ILE A 106 -8.26 -9.01 -11.17
N MET A 107 -8.18 -7.77 -10.65
CA MET A 107 -8.08 -7.51 -9.22
C MET A 107 -9.46 -7.67 -8.56
N SER A 108 -9.58 -8.59 -7.62
CA SER A 108 -10.73 -8.65 -6.71
C SER A 108 -10.42 -7.95 -5.40
N LYS A 109 -11.45 -7.40 -4.74
CA LYS A 109 -11.32 -6.81 -3.39
C LYS A 109 -10.70 -7.78 -2.39
N ASP A 110 -11.02 -9.07 -2.51
CA ASP A 110 -10.53 -10.13 -1.61
C ASP A 110 -9.06 -10.50 -1.89
N HIS A 111 -8.50 -10.01 -3.00
CA HIS A 111 -7.13 -10.25 -3.41
C HIS A 111 -6.18 -9.10 -3.05
N ILE A 112 -6.68 -8.02 -2.42
CA ILE A 112 -5.87 -6.87 -1.99
C ILE A 112 -5.83 -6.83 -0.46
N LYS A 113 -4.70 -7.27 0.10
CA LYS A 113 -4.48 -7.36 1.55
C LYS A 113 -3.52 -6.27 2.02
N LEU A 114 -3.72 -5.84 3.26
CA LEU A 114 -2.78 -4.97 3.96
C LEU A 114 -2.04 -5.82 4.99
N LEU A 115 -0.71 -5.80 4.94
CA LEU A 115 0.17 -6.50 5.86
C LEU A 115 1.05 -5.50 6.61
N ASP A 116 1.41 -5.83 7.84
CA ASP A 116 2.41 -5.12 8.61
C ASP A 116 3.79 -5.30 7.97
N HIS A 117 4.54 -4.20 7.84
CA HIS A 117 5.95 -4.27 7.46
C HIS A 117 6.82 -4.39 8.72
N ILE A 118 8.05 -4.90 8.59
CA ILE A 118 9.03 -4.92 9.70
C ILE A 118 9.36 -3.50 10.22
N TYR A 119 9.09 -2.48 9.41
CA TYR A 119 9.26 -1.08 9.77
C TYR A 119 7.88 -0.48 10.05
N PRO A 120 7.62 0.06 11.25
CA PRO A 120 6.29 0.48 11.68
C PRO A 120 5.72 1.65 10.86
N GLU A 121 6.59 2.45 10.23
CA GLU A 121 6.22 3.53 9.33
C GLU A 121 5.80 3.06 7.93
N LEU A 122 5.94 1.76 7.63
CA LEU A 122 5.61 1.14 6.35
C LEU A 122 4.52 0.07 6.50
N ARG A 123 3.81 -0.17 5.41
CA ARG A 123 2.81 -1.22 5.24
C ARG A 123 3.01 -1.87 3.89
N THR A 124 2.75 -3.17 3.79
CA THR A 124 2.78 -3.88 2.52
C THR A 124 1.35 -4.07 2.02
N ILE A 125 1.08 -3.61 0.80
CA ILE A 125 -0.14 -3.92 0.07
C ILE A 125 0.17 -5.13 -0.81
N GLU A 126 -0.38 -6.28 -0.46
CA GLU A 126 -0.27 -7.50 -1.25
C GLU A 126 -1.43 -7.56 -2.25
N ILE A 127 -1.11 -7.68 -3.54
CA ILE A 127 -2.07 -7.79 -4.64
C ILE A 127 -1.91 -9.16 -5.28
N ASN A 128 -2.92 -10.02 -5.15
CA ASN A 128 -2.95 -11.34 -5.75
C ASN A 128 -3.71 -11.31 -7.08
N LEU A 129 -2.98 -11.39 -8.19
CA LEU A 129 -3.56 -11.47 -9.52
C LEU A 129 -3.84 -12.94 -9.84
N LYS A 130 -5.12 -13.31 -9.88
CA LYS A 130 -5.55 -14.62 -10.40
C LYS A 130 -5.70 -14.53 -11.90
N ASN A 131 -4.90 -15.31 -12.61
CA ASN A 131 -5.00 -15.40 -14.06
C ASN A 131 -6.23 -16.25 -14.44
N SER A 132 -7.24 -15.67 -15.09
CA SER A 132 -8.51 -16.36 -15.39
C SER A 132 -8.47 -17.24 -16.66
N GLN A 133 -7.32 -17.43 -17.30
CA GLN A 133 -7.27 -18.04 -18.65
C GLN A 133 -6.51 -19.37 -18.80
N THR A 134 -6.03 -19.99 -17.72
CA THR A 134 -5.43 -21.33 -17.83
C THR A 134 -6.04 -22.33 -16.86
N THR A 135 -6.95 -23.15 -17.39
CA THR A 135 -7.30 -24.46 -16.83
C THR A 135 -6.06 -25.35 -16.84
N GLY A 136 -5.25 -25.23 -15.80
CA GLY A 136 -4.07 -26.07 -15.58
C GLY A 136 -2.90 -25.26 -15.04
N VAL A 137 -2.65 -25.42 -13.74
CA VAL A 137 -1.43 -25.00 -13.03
C VAL A 137 -1.25 -23.48 -12.86
N GLY A 138 -1.69 -22.97 -11.70
CA GLY A 138 -0.73 -22.48 -10.71
C GLY A 138 -0.17 -21.05 -10.76
N ASP A 139 -0.45 -20.22 -11.76
CA ASP A 139 0.23 -18.90 -11.82
C ASP A 139 -0.60 -17.77 -11.18
N SER A 140 -0.75 -17.81 -9.85
CA SER A 140 -1.11 -16.61 -9.09
C SER A 140 0.12 -15.72 -8.96
N ARG A 141 0.07 -14.50 -9.52
CA ARG A 141 1.15 -13.52 -9.32
C ARG A 141 0.83 -12.68 -8.09
N ILE A 142 1.69 -12.76 -7.08
CA ILE A 142 1.61 -11.91 -5.89
C ILE A 142 2.53 -10.73 -6.13
N ILE A 143 1.97 -9.53 -6.12
CA ILE A 143 2.71 -8.27 -6.23
C ILE A 143 2.65 -7.57 -4.88
N GLU A 144 3.81 -7.27 -4.33
CA GLU A 144 3.95 -6.58 -3.05
C GLU A 144 4.30 -5.12 -3.30
N LEU A 145 3.40 -4.22 -2.91
CA LEU A 145 3.62 -2.79 -2.94
C LEU A 145 3.81 -2.28 -1.52
N VAL A 146 5.04 -1.96 -1.14
CA VAL A 146 5.35 -1.36 0.16
C VAL A 146 5.12 0.15 0.09
N VAL A 147 4.32 0.67 1.01
CA VAL A 147 3.95 2.10 1.10
C VAL A 147 4.07 2.62 2.52
N LYS A 148 4.12 3.94 2.68
CA LYS A 148 4.01 4.58 3.99
C LYS A 148 2.67 4.26 4.65
N ALA A 149 2.70 3.94 5.94
CA ALA A 149 1.53 3.50 6.71
C ALA A 149 0.36 4.49 6.66
N GLU A 150 0.64 5.80 6.67
CA GLU A 150 -0.36 6.88 6.61
C GLU A 150 -1.21 6.89 5.32
N ALA A 151 -0.68 6.33 4.22
CA ALA A 151 -1.32 6.32 2.92
C ALA A 151 -1.91 4.95 2.55
N ALA A 152 -1.61 3.93 3.34
CA ALA A 152 -1.81 2.53 2.96
C ALA A 152 -3.29 2.20 2.74
N ASP A 153 -4.16 2.62 3.66
CA ASP A 153 -5.61 2.41 3.56
C ASP A 153 -6.24 3.18 2.39
N ALA A 154 -5.76 4.40 2.15
CA ALA A 154 -6.25 5.25 1.06
C ALA A 154 -5.87 4.67 -0.32
N ILE A 155 -4.62 4.23 -0.46
CA ILE A 155 -4.14 3.57 -1.68
C ILE A 155 -4.89 2.26 -1.91
N ARG A 156 -5.07 1.43 -0.87
CA ARG A 156 -5.86 0.21 -0.96
C ARG A 156 -7.29 0.48 -1.42
N THR A 157 -7.95 1.48 -0.84
CA THR A 157 -9.32 1.87 -1.21
C THR A 157 -9.39 2.31 -2.67
N ALA A 158 -8.46 3.14 -3.10
CA ALA A 158 -8.40 3.62 -4.48
C ALA A 158 -8.09 2.48 -5.48
N LEU A 159 -7.24 1.51 -5.11
CA LEU A 159 -7.00 0.30 -5.93
C LEU A 159 -8.28 -0.53 -6.10
N ILE A 160 -9.07 -0.69 -5.02
CA ILE A 160 -10.37 -1.39 -5.08
C ILE A 160 -11.36 -0.62 -5.98
N GLN A 161 -11.41 0.71 -5.87
CA GLN A 161 -12.25 1.54 -6.75
C GLN A 161 -11.83 1.41 -8.21
N SER A 162 -10.53 1.49 -8.51
CA SER A 162 -9.98 1.31 -9.85
C SER A 162 -10.35 -0.07 -10.42
N ALA A 163 -10.24 -1.12 -9.62
CA ALA A 163 -10.63 -2.47 -10.02
C ALA A 163 -12.13 -2.57 -10.36
N ARG A 164 -13.01 -1.97 -9.55
CA ARG A 164 -14.46 -1.92 -9.82
C ARG A 164 -14.79 -1.18 -11.11
N ILE A 165 -14.17 -0.02 -11.32
CA ILE A 165 -14.37 0.79 -12.53
C ILE A 165 -13.93 -0.01 -13.77
N CYS A 166 -12.82 -0.73 -13.68
CA CYS A 166 -12.31 -1.57 -14.75
C CYS A 166 -13.16 -2.80 -15.03
N ALA A 167 -13.69 -3.44 -13.98
CA ALA A 167 -14.62 -4.56 -14.13
C ALA A 167 -15.96 -4.17 -14.78
N LEU A 168 -16.41 -2.92 -14.62
CA LEU A 168 -17.64 -2.42 -15.27
C LEU A 168 -17.46 -2.08 -16.76
N LYS A 169 -16.22 -1.89 -17.22
CA LYS A 169 -15.90 -1.55 -18.61
C LYS A 169 -15.63 -2.78 -19.49
N ASN A 170 -15.42 -3.95 -18.89
CA ASN A 170 -15.28 -5.25 -19.55
C ASN A 170 -16.60 -6.02 -19.51
#